data_AF-A0A0C9PPF0-F1
#
_entry.id   AF-A0A0C9PPF0-F1
#
_cell.length_a   1.000
_cell.length_b   1.000
_cell.length_c   1.000
_cell.angle_alpha   90.00
_cell.angle_beta   90.00
_cell.angle_gamma   90.00
#
_symmetry.space_group_name_H-M   'P 1'
#
loop_
_entity.id
_entity.type
_entity.pdbx_description
1 polymer ?
#
loop_
_entity_poly.entity_id
_entity_poly.type
_entity_poly.pdbx_seq_one_letter_code
_entity_poly.pdbx_strand_id
1 'polypeptide(L)'
;MYIRQAGPGSYRQVLREIRQKEIYKLIIDTDPLHMQQFFRAILQLQMNDHRYHYMFTTFDIETFDLEDFKYNSVNMTAFRLVDLEEPKVADVLRQMERFQPIKHAILNRTGIIQAEPALVYDSVQVFAHGLASLDRSHVLRPMNLSCDKEEPWDDGLSLYNYINAD
;
A
#
# COMPACT_ATOMS: atom_id res chain seq x y z
N MET A 1 26.75 3.45 4.60
CA MET A 1 25.39 2.87 4.55
C MET A 1 25.40 1.56 5.35
N TYR A 2 24.62 1.46 6.43
CA TYR A 2 24.54 0.26 7.27
C TYR A 2 23.24 -0.49 6.92
N ILE A 3 23.37 -1.67 6.32
CA ILE A 3 22.22 -2.46 5.86
C ILE A 3 22.10 -3.72 6.73
N ARG A 4 20.86 -4.04 7.11
CA ARG A 4 20.53 -5.28 7.83
C ARG A 4 19.24 -5.86 7.29
N GLN A 5 19.24 -7.17 7.11
CA GLN A 5 18.03 -7.93 6.84
C GLN A 5 17.59 -8.61 8.13
N ALA A 6 16.30 -8.56 8.43
CA ALA A 6 15.73 -9.14 9.63
C ALA A 6 14.38 -9.77 9.28
N GLY A 7 14.05 -10.86 9.98
CA GLY A 7 12.71 -11.43 9.97
C GLY A 7 11.95 -11.06 11.25
N PRO A 8 10.65 -11.36 11.33
CA PRO A 8 9.83 -11.02 12.50
C PRO A 8 10.41 -11.53 13.82
N GLY A 9 10.97 -12.75 13.82
CA GLY A 9 11.63 -13.35 14.97
C GLY A 9 12.95 -12.69 15.40
N SER A 10 13.60 -11.91 14.53
CA SER A 10 14.92 -11.31 14.78
C SER A 10 14.92 -9.78 14.87
N TYR A 11 13.78 -9.10 14.66
CA TYR A 11 13.68 -7.63 14.73
C TYR A 11 14.29 -7.05 16.02
N ARG A 12 13.96 -7.63 17.18
CA ARG A 12 14.48 -7.12 18.46
C ARG A 12 16.00 -7.24 18.58
N GLN A 13 16.59 -8.31 18.04
CA GLN A 13 18.05 -8.46 18.06
C GLN A 13 18.71 -7.41 17.15
N VAL A 14 18.22 -7.27 15.92
CA VAL A 14 18.78 -6.33 14.94
C VAL A 14 18.61 -4.88 15.41
N LEU A 15 17.44 -4.50 15.92
CA LEU A 15 17.21 -3.17 16.48
C LEU A 15 18.10 -2.89 17.71
N ARG A 16 18.38 -3.90 18.55
CA ARG A 16 19.31 -3.76 19.67
C ARG A 16 20.73 -3.46 19.19
N GLU A 17 21.20 -4.12 18.14
CA GLU A 17 22.51 -3.83 17.53
C GLU A 17 22.56 -2.43 16.93
N ILE A 18 21.49 -1.99 16.26
CA ILE A 18 21.37 -0.63 15.71
C ILE A 18 21.45 0.41 16.83
N ARG A 19 20.71 0.18 17.93
CA ARG A 19 20.74 1.05 19.12
C ARG A 19 22.14 1.13 19.74
N GLN A 20 22.84 0.00 19.87
CA GLN A 20 24.21 -0.04 20.40
C GLN A 20 25.22 0.70 19.53
N LYS A 21 24.93 0.82 18.22
CA LYS A 21 25.73 1.59 17.26
C LYS A 21 25.33 3.06 17.19
N GLU A 22 24.37 3.50 18.01
CA GLU A 22 23.87 4.87 18.04
C GLU A 22 23.40 5.37 16.66
N ILE A 23 22.74 4.48 15.90
CA ILE A 23 22.16 4.82 14.61
C ILE A 23 20.72 5.28 14.84
N TYR A 24 20.46 6.56 14.54
CA TYR A 24 19.18 7.20 14.82
C TYR A 24 18.29 7.42 13.60
N LYS A 25 18.83 7.34 12.39
CA LYS A 25 18.08 7.50 11.13
C LYS A 25 17.95 6.16 10.44
N LEU A 26 16.72 5.68 10.26
CA LEU A 26 16.43 4.35 9.75
C LEU A 26 15.49 4.43 8.55
N ILE A 27 15.83 3.71 7.48
CA ILE A 27 14.90 3.41 6.38
C ILE A 27 14.37 2.00 6.60
N ILE A 28 13.06 1.86 6.69
CA ILE A 28 12.38 0.63 7.03
C ILE A 28 11.64 0.12 5.80
N ASP A 29 12.10 -1.02 5.30
CA ASP A 29 11.44 -1.80 4.26
C ASP A 29 11.00 -3.13 4.87
N THR A 30 9.71 -3.23 5.17
CA THR A 30 9.15 -4.41 5.82
C THR A 30 7.73 -4.65 5.38
N ASP A 31 7.36 -5.92 5.32
CA ASP A 31 6.01 -6.35 5.00
C ASP A 31 5.02 -5.77 6.04
N PRO A 32 3.96 -5.05 5.61
CA PRO A 32 2.91 -4.53 6.48
C PRO A 32 2.34 -5.57 7.45
N LEU A 33 2.27 -6.85 7.07
CA LEU A 33 1.80 -7.95 7.92
C LEU A 33 2.60 -8.06 9.23
N HIS A 34 3.90 -7.73 9.20
CA HIS A 34 4.82 -7.83 10.33
C HIS A 34 5.08 -6.49 11.02
N MET A 35 4.49 -5.40 10.54
CA MET A 35 4.72 -4.04 11.05
C MET A 35 4.36 -3.90 12.55
N GLN A 36 3.28 -4.54 12.98
CA GLN A 36 2.87 -4.55 14.39
C GLN A 36 3.93 -5.20 15.30
N GLN A 37 4.56 -6.28 14.85
CA GLN A 37 5.66 -6.91 15.58
C GLN A 37 6.91 -6.04 15.58
N PHE A 38 7.17 -5.35 14.48
CA PHE A 38 8.28 -4.39 14.36
C PHE A 38 8.11 -3.20 15.32
N PHE A 39 6.93 -2.57 15.37
CA PHE A 39 6.62 -1.49 16.31
C PHE A 39 6.76 -1.92 17.76
N ARG A 40 6.24 -3.11 18.12
CA ARG A 40 6.45 -3.67 19.47
C ARG A 40 7.92 -3.80 19.82
N ALA A 41 8.77 -4.21 18.88
CA ALA A 41 10.21 -4.32 19.11
C ALA A 41 10.85 -2.93 19.34
N ILE A 42 10.44 -1.89 18.61
CA ILE A 42 10.88 -0.51 18.84
C ILE A 42 10.53 -0.04 20.25
N LEU A 43 9.27 -0.24 20.67
CA LEU A 43 8.78 0.17 21.99
C LEU A 43 9.51 -0.58 23.12
N GLN A 44 9.68 -1.90 22.99
CA GLN A 44 10.43 -2.72 23.96
C GLN A 44 11.90 -2.31 24.12
N LEU A 45 12.49 -1.69 23.09
CA LEU A 45 13.87 -1.20 23.10
C LEU A 45 13.97 0.29 23.41
N GLN A 46 12.84 0.96 23.64
CA GLN A 46 12.75 2.41 23.87
C GLN A 46 13.42 3.21 22.74
N MET A 47 13.17 2.81 21.50
CA MET A 47 13.68 3.50 20.31
C MET A 47 12.64 4.46 19.69
N ASN A 48 11.65 4.89 20.47
CA ASN A 48 10.56 5.77 20.04
C ASN A 48 10.68 7.21 20.59
N ASP A 49 11.87 7.64 21.01
CA ASP A 49 12.09 9.03 21.45
C ASP A 49 12.51 9.97 20.30
N HIS A 50 12.56 11.27 20.60
CA HIS A 50 12.88 12.36 19.67
C HIS A 50 14.23 12.26 18.95
N ARG A 51 15.16 11.40 19.40
CA ARG A 51 16.44 11.22 18.71
C ARG A 51 16.26 10.44 17.42
N TYR A 52 15.26 9.57 17.35
CA TYR A 52 15.04 8.68 16.23
C TYR A 52 14.23 9.33 15.10
N HIS A 53 14.58 8.95 13.87
CA HIS A 53 13.85 9.27 12.65
C HIS A 53 13.71 8.02 11.79
N TYR A 54 12.45 7.61 11.58
CA TYR A 54 12.09 6.47 10.74
C TYR A 54 11.51 6.97 9.42
N MET A 55 12.02 6.45 8.31
CA MET A 55 11.43 6.59 6.98
C MET A 55 10.92 5.23 6.52
N PHE A 56 9.61 5.12 6.30
CA PHE A 56 8.98 3.86 5.87
C PHE A 56 8.77 3.85 4.36
N THR A 57 8.99 2.70 3.75
CA THR A 57 8.76 2.48 2.31
C THR A 57 7.32 2.07 1.99
N THR A 58 6.59 1.50 2.96
CA THR A 58 5.18 1.15 2.79
C THR A 58 4.27 2.39 2.74
N PHE A 59 3.23 2.31 1.92
CA PHE A 59 2.19 3.34 1.79
C PHE A 59 1.09 3.25 2.86
N ASP A 60 1.10 2.20 3.68
CA ASP A 60 0.00 1.87 4.59
C ASP A 60 0.28 2.22 6.05
N ILE A 61 1.31 3.03 6.33
CA ILE A 61 1.69 3.40 7.71
C ILE A 61 0.53 4.01 8.49
N GLU A 62 -0.26 4.86 7.85
CA GLU A 62 -1.42 5.53 8.45
C GLU A 62 -2.54 4.56 8.83
N THR A 63 -2.51 3.32 8.31
CA THR A 63 -3.52 2.30 8.64
C THR A 63 -3.28 1.64 10.00
N PHE A 64 -2.07 1.76 10.55
CA PHE A 64 -1.68 1.20 11.84
C PHE A 64 -1.93 2.17 13.00
N ASP A 65 -2.08 1.61 14.21
CA ASP A 65 -2.13 2.41 15.43
C ASP A 65 -0.74 2.95 15.79
N LEU A 66 -0.60 4.27 15.76
CA LEU A 66 0.64 5.00 16.02
C LEU A 66 0.59 5.80 17.33
N GLU A 67 -0.38 5.53 18.21
CA GLU A 67 -0.59 6.30 19.45
C GLU A 67 0.66 6.33 20.34
N ASP A 68 1.33 5.18 20.51
CA ASP A 68 2.56 5.05 21.31
C ASP A 68 3.77 5.84 20.75
N PHE A 69 3.72 6.22 19.48
CA PHE A 69 4.77 7.01 18.82
C PHE A 69 4.44 8.50 18.85
N LYS A 70 3.16 8.86 18.79
CA LYS A 70 2.68 10.25 18.76
C LYS A 70 3.17 11.09 19.94
N TYR A 71 3.18 10.52 21.14
CA TYR A 71 3.49 11.27 22.36
C TYR A 71 4.98 11.37 22.70
N ASN A 72 5.85 10.63 22.01
CA ASN A 72 7.28 10.56 22.34
C ASN A 72 8.17 11.41 21.41
N SER A 73 7.55 12.26 20.58
CA SER A 73 8.23 13.21 19.68
C SER A 73 9.21 12.59 18.67
N VAL A 74 9.04 11.30 18.37
CA VAL A 74 9.81 10.60 17.32
C VAL A 74 9.39 11.08 15.93
N ASN A 75 10.35 11.21 15.01
CA ASN A 75 10.05 11.56 13.63
C ASN A 75 9.72 10.30 12.82
N MET A 76 8.55 10.30 12.18
CA MET A 76 8.14 9.24 11.26
C MET A 76 7.75 9.88 9.93
N THR A 77 8.35 9.40 8.84
CA THR A 77 8.10 9.88 7.49
C THR A 77 7.69 8.70 6.62
N ALA A 78 6.64 8.85 5.83
CA ALA A 78 6.14 7.85 4.91
C ALA A 78 5.49 8.56 3.71
N PHE A 79 5.13 7.79 2.70
CA PHE A 79 4.34 8.28 1.56
C PHE A 79 2.89 7.84 1.72
N ARG A 80 1.95 8.72 1.32
CA ARG A 80 0.52 8.42 1.24
C ARG A 80 0.11 8.45 -0.22
N LEU A 81 -0.49 7.37 -0.70
CA LEU A 81 -1.02 7.30 -2.07
C LEU A 81 -2.44 7.87 -2.18
N VAL A 82 -3.29 7.57 -1.18
CA VAL A 82 -4.70 7.95 -1.21
C VAL A 82 -4.87 9.31 -0.53
N ASP A 83 -5.27 10.31 -1.28
CA ASP A 83 -5.52 11.65 -0.74
C ASP A 83 -6.95 11.81 -0.23
N LEU A 84 -7.13 11.71 1.09
CA LEU A 84 -8.43 11.88 1.75
C LEU A 84 -8.93 13.33 1.74
N GLU A 85 -8.06 14.29 1.41
CA GLU A 85 -8.43 15.71 1.31
C GLU A 85 -9.17 16.01 -0.01
N GLU A 86 -9.00 15.16 -1.02
CA GLU A 86 -9.72 15.28 -2.29
C GLU A 86 -11.20 14.88 -2.11
N PRO A 87 -12.16 15.80 -2.32
CA PRO A 87 -13.58 15.53 -2.05
C PRO A 87 -14.14 14.35 -2.83
N LYS A 88 -13.66 14.11 -4.07
CA LYS A 88 -14.08 12.97 -4.88
C LYS A 88 -13.65 11.65 -4.25
N VAL A 89 -12.42 11.56 -3.77
CA VAL A 89 -11.89 10.36 -3.10
C VAL A 89 -12.69 10.09 -1.83
N ALA A 90 -12.92 11.12 -1.01
CA ALA A 90 -13.71 11.00 0.21
C ALA A 90 -15.14 10.49 -0.05
N ASP A 91 -15.79 10.92 -1.13
CA ASP A 91 -17.13 10.43 -1.48
C ASP A 91 -17.10 8.97 -1.98
N VAL A 92 -16.12 8.60 -2.80
CA VAL A 92 -15.93 7.21 -3.25
C VAL A 92 -15.75 6.28 -2.05
N LEU A 93 -14.89 6.62 -1.09
CA LEU A 93 -14.68 5.80 0.11
C LEU A 93 -15.96 5.67 0.95
N ARG A 94 -16.71 6.76 1.13
CA ARG A 94 -18.02 6.73 1.80
C ARG A 94 -19.02 5.83 1.09
N GLN A 95 -19.02 5.82 -0.25
CA GLN A 95 -19.87 4.90 -1.01
C GLN A 95 -19.41 3.45 -0.82
N MET A 96 -18.11 3.18 -0.87
CA MET A 96 -17.54 1.84 -0.64
C MET A 96 -17.92 1.29 0.74
N GLU A 97 -17.92 2.11 1.80
CA GLU A 97 -18.38 1.70 3.14
C GLU A 97 -19.81 1.17 3.14
N ARG A 98 -20.72 1.80 2.37
CA ARG A 98 -22.14 1.41 2.34
C ARG A 98 -22.36 0.02 1.75
N PHE A 99 -21.45 -0.44 0.90
CA PHE A 99 -21.55 -1.73 0.21
C PHE A 99 -20.76 -2.85 0.90
N GLN A 100 -20.07 -2.57 2.02
CA GLN A 100 -19.28 -3.59 2.70
C GLN A 100 -20.16 -4.53 3.54
N PRO A 101 -20.10 -5.85 3.31
CA PRO A 101 -20.69 -6.80 4.24
C PRO A 101 -19.96 -6.70 5.58
N ILE A 102 -20.72 -6.74 6.69
CA ILE A 102 -20.34 -6.52 8.10
C ILE A 102 -19.03 -7.24 8.56
N LYS A 103 -18.52 -8.22 7.79
CA LYS A 103 -17.35 -9.04 8.12
C LYS A 103 -16.03 -8.63 7.46
N HIS A 104 -16.04 -7.80 6.41
CA HIS A 104 -14.82 -7.42 5.68
C HIS A 104 -14.76 -5.92 5.47
N ALA A 105 -14.39 -5.20 6.53
CA ALA A 105 -14.18 -3.77 6.45
C ALA A 105 -12.91 -3.50 5.63
N ILE A 106 -13.06 -2.96 4.42
CA ILE A 106 -11.94 -2.53 3.54
C ILE A 106 -11.34 -1.22 4.09
N LEU A 107 -12.16 -0.44 4.80
CA LEU A 107 -11.71 0.72 5.54
C LEU A 107 -11.43 0.33 6.98
N ASN A 108 -10.34 0.88 7.51
CA ASN A 108 -10.08 0.80 8.93
C ASN A 108 -11.05 1.73 9.71
N ARG A 109 -11.00 1.68 11.05
CA ARG A 109 -11.89 2.48 11.91
C ARG A 109 -11.77 4.00 11.71
N THR A 110 -10.70 4.47 11.07
CA THR A 110 -10.44 5.89 10.78
C THR A 110 -10.82 6.28 9.35
N GLY A 111 -11.45 5.39 8.57
CA GLY A 111 -11.87 5.66 7.20
C GLY A 111 -10.74 5.60 6.17
N ILE A 112 -9.58 5.04 6.55
CA ILE A 112 -8.41 4.91 5.69
C ILE A 112 -8.44 3.56 4.98
N ILE A 113 -8.26 3.59 3.67
CA ILE A 113 -8.13 2.42 2.82
C ILE A 113 -6.65 2.03 2.68
N GLN A 114 -6.36 0.74 2.57
CA GLN A 114 -5.02 0.28 2.20
C GLN A 114 -4.73 0.59 0.72
N ALA A 115 -3.46 0.76 0.36
CA ALA A 115 -3.04 1.05 -0.99
C ALA A 115 -3.46 -0.03 -2.00
N GLU A 116 -3.34 -1.31 -1.63
CA GLU A 116 -3.70 -2.43 -2.51
C GLU A 116 -5.16 -2.39 -2.98
N PRO A 117 -6.19 -2.37 -2.10
CA PRO A 117 -7.58 -2.26 -2.55
C PRO A 117 -7.91 -0.95 -3.26
N ALA A 118 -7.23 0.16 -2.92
CA ALA A 118 -7.38 1.42 -3.65
C ALA A 118 -6.88 1.28 -5.12
N LEU A 119 -5.71 0.68 -5.31
CA LEU A 119 -5.16 0.42 -6.65
C LEU A 119 -6.00 -0.57 -7.45
N VAL A 120 -6.63 -1.56 -6.80
CA VAL A 120 -7.58 -2.45 -7.46
C VAL A 120 -8.79 -1.66 -7.96
N TYR A 121 -9.35 -0.77 -7.15
CA TYR A 121 -10.45 0.11 -7.58
C TYR A 121 -10.05 0.93 -8.81
N ASP A 122 -8.90 1.60 -8.76
CA ASP A 122 -8.40 2.43 -9.87
C ASP A 122 -8.13 1.60 -11.13
N SER A 123 -7.60 0.38 -11.00
CA SER A 123 -7.34 -0.49 -12.16
C SER A 123 -8.61 -0.89 -12.90
N VAL A 124 -9.72 -1.12 -12.18
CA VAL A 124 -11.03 -1.38 -12.81
C VAL A 124 -11.55 -0.13 -13.52
N GLN A 125 -11.36 1.05 -12.94
CA GLN A 125 -11.75 2.31 -13.58
C GLN A 125 -10.95 2.55 -14.87
N VAL A 126 -9.62 2.46 -14.81
CA VAL A 126 -8.74 2.61 -15.97
C VAL A 126 -9.09 1.59 -17.06
N PHE A 127 -9.31 0.33 -16.69
CA PHE A 127 -9.73 -0.70 -17.63
C PHE A 127 -11.09 -0.39 -18.30
N ALA A 128 -12.09 0.03 -17.51
CA ALA A 128 -13.41 0.39 -18.02
C ALA A 128 -13.35 1.60 -18.96
N HIS A 129 -12.52 2.59 -18.64
CA HIS A 129 -12.27 3.75 -19.50
C HIS A 129 -11.59 3.34 -20.82
N GLY A 130 -10.52 2.56 -20.77
CA GLY A 130 -9.84 2.06 -21.97
C GLY A 130 -10.76 1.21 -22.86
N LEU A 131 -11.58 0.34 -22.25
CA LEU A 131 -12.55 -0.47 -22.97
C LEU A 131 -13.63 0.38 -23.66
N ALA A 132 -14.20 1.36 -22.95
CA ALA A 132 -15.20 2.27 -23.51
C ALA A 132 -14.65 3.16 -24.63
N SER A 133 -13.36 3.51 -24.58
CA SER A 133 -12.68 4.25 -25.64
C SER A 133 -12.44 3.38 -26.88
N LEU A 134 -12.04 2.11 -26.70
CA LEU A 134 -11.85 1.16 -27.79
C LEU A 134 -13.17 0.84 -28.52
N ASP A 135 -14.26 0.62 -27.76
CA ASP A 135 -15.58 0.24 -28.31
C ASP A 135 -16.15 1.27 -29.31
N ARG A 136 -15.68 2.53 -29.25
CA ARG A 136 -16.06 3.57 -30.20
C ARG A 136 -15.42 3.42 -31.59
N SER A 137 -14.29 2.72 -31.68
CA SER A 137 -13.49 2.62 -32.92
C SER A 137 -13.34 1.19 -33.44
N HIS A 138 -13.36 0.19 -32.56
CA HIS A 138 -13.15 -1.22 -32.89
C HIS A 138 -14.13 -2.10 -32.12
N VAL A 139 -14.65 -3.12 -32.80
CA VAL A 139 -15.48 -4.14 -32.15
C VAL A 139 -14.57 -5.17 -31.51
N LEU A 140 -14.48 -5.16 -30.18
CA LEU A 140 -13.70 -6.12 -29.42
C LEU A 140 -14.40 -7.47 -29.38
N ARG A 141 -13.69 -8.55 -29.76
CA ARG A 141 -14.22 -9.91 -29.80
C ARG A 141 -13.52 -10.77 -28.76
N PRO A 142 -14.21 -11.16 -27.67
CA PRO A 142 -13.66 -12.12 -26.73
C PRO A 142 -13.33 -13.44 -27.43
N MET A 143 -12.17 -14.00 -27.10
CA MET A 143 -11.69 -15.26 -27.66
C MET A 143 -11.33 -16.22 -26.53
N ASN A 144 -11.64 -17.50 -26.72
CA ASN A 144 -11.16 -18.56 -25.83
C ASN A 144 -9.68 -18.81 -26.13
N LEU A 145 -8.83 -18.59 -25.13
CA LEU A 145 -7.39 -18.85 -25.18
C LEU A 145 -7.08 -20.17 -24.47
N SER A 146 -5.98 -20.81 -24.86
CA SER A 146 -5.42 -21.97 -24.17
C SER A 146 -3.94 -21.73 -23.87
N CYS A 147 -3.48 -22.08 -22.68
CA CYS A 147 -2.06 -22.02 -22.34
C CYS A 147 -1.21 -23.03 -23.12
N ASP A 148 -1.83 -24.07 -23.70
CA ASP A 148 -1.14 -25.06 -24.54
C ASP A 148 -0.85 -24.54 -25.96
N LYS A 149 -1.48 -23.41 -26.33
CA LYS A 149 -1.34 -22.77 -27.65
C LYS A 149 -0.71 -21.41 -27.46
N GLU A 150 0.42 -21.15 -28.10
CA GLU A 150 1.10 -19.85 -28.10
C GLU A 150 0.43 -18.85 -29.06
N GLU A 151 -0.91 -18.80 -29.06
CA GLU A 151 -1.71 -17.89 -29.90
C GLU A 151 -2.18 -16.70 -29.06
N PRO A 152 -1.75 -15.46 -29.37
CA PRO A 152 -2.21 -14.27 -28.67
C PRO A 152 -3.65 -13.94 -29.04
N TRP A 153 -4.28 -13.09 -28.23
CA TRP A 153 -5.55 -12.49 -28.59
C TRP A 153 -5.34 -11.31 -29.54
N ASP A 154 -5.92 -11.39 -30.74
CA ASP A 154 -5.75 -10.41 -31.81
C ASP A 154 -6.08 -8.96 -31.38
N ASP A 155 -7.16 -8.76 -30.62
CA ASP A 155 -7.59 -7.43 -30.15
C ASP A 155 -6.81 -6.95 -28.91
N GLY A 156 -5.97 -7.80 -28.32
CA GLY A 156 -5.27 -7.52 -27.06
C GLY A 156 -4.32 -6.33 -27.14
N LEU A 157 -3.58 -6.19 -28.25
CA LEU A 157 -2.67 -5.06 -28.46
C LEU A 157 -3.43 -3.74 -28.59
N SER A 158 -4.59 -3.76 -29.27
CA SER A 158 -5.45 -2.59 -29.39
C SER A 158 -5.94 -2.17 -28.00
N LEU A 159 -6.52 -3.09 -27.22
CA LEU A 159 -6.99 -2.79 -25.86
C LEU A 159 -5.88 -2.22 -24.97
N TYR A 160 -4.69 -2.83 -24.99
CA TYR A 160 -3.53 -2.34 -24.24
C TYR A 160 -3.18 -0.89 -24.59
N ASN A 161 -3.18 -0.54 -25.88
CA ASN A 161 -2.88 0.81 -26.32
C ASN A 161 -3.93 1.82 -25.84
N TYR A 162 -5.22 1.45 -25.81
CA TYR A 162 -6.27 2.33 -25.29
C TYR A 162 -6.21 2.48 -23.77
N ILE A 163 -5.81 1.44 -23.03
CA ILE A 163 -5.58 1.53 -21.58
C ILE A 163 -4.42 2.48 -21.26
N ASN A 164 -3.37 2.49 -22.08
CA ASN A 164 -2.17 3.33 -21.88
C ASN A 164 -2.25 4.74 -22.49
N ALA A 165 -3.30 5.04 -23.25
CA ALA A 165 -3.44 6.32 -23.92
C ALA A 165 -3.96 7.44 -23.00
N ASP A 166 -4.43 7.07 -21.80
CA ASP A 166 -4.89 7.97 -20.74
C ASP A 166 -3.82 8.19 -19.66
#